data_AF-A0A434SS39-F1
#
_entry.id   AF-A0A434SS39-F1
#
_cell.length_a   1.000
_cell.length_b   1.000
_cell.length_c   1.000
_cell.angle_alpha   90.00
_cell.angle_beta   90.00
_cell.angle_gamma   90.00
#
_symmetry.space_group_name_H-M   'P 1'
#
loop_
_entity.id
_entity.type
_entity.pdbx_description
1 polymer ?
#
loop_
_entity_poly.entity_id
_entity_poly.type
_entity_poly.pdbx_seq_one_letter_code
_entity_poly.pdbx_strand_id
1 'polypeptide(L)'
;MNAHTFAIPTPIDEAMATRRRLNDAIDVYGNGYDDLRASAIEAIASGRAAFWTTSNFSAARTVDLPLALNRGTGIRAALDEALPAWCANQRPVALDTIVPLNRKAAIALSGAYASFGIWRDEEELEQRALRDCRRAVA
;
A
#
# COMPACT_ATOMS: atom_id res chain seq x y z
N MET A 1 -40.55 -3.97 11.76
CA MET A 1 -39.19 -3.66 12.24
C MET A 1 -38.24 -4.52 11.43
N ASN A 2 -37.65 -3.98 10.36
CA ASN A 2 -36.77 -4.77 9.49
C ASN A 2 -35.38 -4.79 10.11
N ALA A 3 -34.96 -5.96 10.59
CA ALA A 3 -33.57 -6.22 10.93
C ALA A 3 -32.76 -6.12 9.64
N HIS A 4 -32.08 -5.00 9.43
CA HIS A 4 -30.98 -4.95 8.47
C HIS A 4 -29.84 -5.80 9.05
N THR A 5 -29.85 -7.09 8.70
CA THR A 5 -28.70 -7.97 8.84
C THR A 5 -27.57 -7.35 8.01
N PHE A 6 -26.64 -6.65 8.65
CA PHE A 6 -25.36 -6.30 8.04
C PHE A 6 -24.64 -7.61 7.78
N ALA A 7 -24.70 -8.09 6.54
CA ALA A 7 -23.90 -9.23 6.12
C ALA A 7 -22.42 -8.84 6.23
N ILE A 8 -21.67 -9.58 7.07
CA ILE A 8 -20.22 -9.43 7.14
C ILE A 8 -19.67 -9.80 5.76
N PRO A 9 -18.83 -8.95 5.12
CA PRO A 9 -18.25 -9.26 3.83
C PRO A 9 -17.52 -10.59 3.88
N THR A 10 -17.69 -11.43 2.86
CA THR A 10 -16.94 -12.68 2.79
C THR A 10 -15.50 -12.40 2.37
N PRO A 11 -14.54 -13.31 2.64
CA PRO A 11 -13.17 -13.16 2.17
C PRO A 11 -13.04 -12.95 0.65
N ILE A 12 -14.00 -13.49 -0.12
CA ILE A 12 -14.07 -13.32 -1.58
C ILE A 12 -14.45 -11.87 -1.93
N ASP A 13 -15.41 -11.28 -1.22
CA ASP A 13 -15.83 -9.90 -1.43
C ASP A 13 -14.68 -8.93 -1.13
N GLU A 14 -13.94 -9.18 -0.04
CA GLU A 14 -12.76 -8.39 0.32
C GLU A 14 -11.64 -8.50 -0.73
N ALA A 15 -11.38 -9.71 -1.23
CA ALA A 15 -10.38 -9.93 -2.27
C ALA A 15 -10.76 -9.22 -3.58
N MET A 16 -12.03 -9.28 -3.98
CA MET A 16 -12.54 -8.57 -5.17
C MET A 16 -12.46 -7.05 -5.00
N ALA A 17 -12.84 -6.53 -3.83
CA ALA A 17 -12.72 -5.11 -3.52
C ALA A 17 -11.26 -4.64 -3.55
N THR A 18 -10.34 -5.42 -2.98
CA THR A 18 -8.91 -5.11 -3.01
C THR A 18 -8.34 -5.17 -4.43
N ARG A 19 -8.81 -6.11 -5.26
CA ARG A 19 -8.40 -6.19 -6.67
C ARG A 19 -8.91 -5.00 -7.49
N ARG A 20 -10.09 -4.47 -7.19
CA ARG A 20 -10.56 -3.20 -7.79
C ARG A 20 -9.64 -2.05 -7.40
N ARG A 21 -9.32 -1.90 -6.11
CA ARG A 21 -8.37 -0.89 -5.62
C ARG A 21 -6.99 -0.98 -6.27
N LEU A 22 -6.51 -2.18 -6.60
CA LEU A 22 -5.26 -2.36 -7.35
C LEU A 22 -5.37 -1.74 -8.75
N ASN A 23 -6.46 -2.02 -9.48
CA ASN A 23 -6.65 -1.44 -10.81
C ASN A 23 -6.81 0.08 -10.73
N ASP A 24 -7.56 0.59 -9.75
CA ASP A 24 -7.71 2.04 -9.52
C ASP A 24 -6.34 2.69 -9.28
N ALA A 25 -5.49 2.07 -8.46
CA ALA A 25 -4.15 2.57 -8.19
C ALA A 25 -3.25 2.56 -9.45
N ILE A 26 -3.34 1.50 -10.27
CA ILE A 26 -2.61 1.43 -11.55
C ILE A 26 -3.05 2.57 -12.48
N ASP A 27 -4.36 2.81 -12.59
CA ASP A 27 -4.90 3.87 -13.44
C ASP A 27 -4.51 5.27 -12.92
N VAL A 28 -4.49 5.47 -11.59
CA VAL A 28 -4.11 6.73 -10.95
C VAL A 28 -2.62 7.05 -11.14
N TYR A 29 -1.73 6.07 -10.93
CA TYR A 29 -0.28 6.31 -10.91
C TYR A 29 0.41 6.02 -12.25
N GLY A 30 -0.24 5.27 -13.15
CA GLY A 30 0.24 5.02 -14.50
C GLY A 30 1.57 4.27 -14.56
N ASN A 31 1.85 3.42 -13.57
CA ASN A 31 3.06 2.60 -13.52
C ASN A 31 2.76 1.12 -13.86
N GLY A 32 3.55 0.57 -14.78
CA GLY A 32 3.33 -0.77 -15.36
C GLY A 32 4.29 -1.82 -14.82
N TYR A 33 4.38 -2.00 -13.50
CA TYR A 33 5.24 -3.03 -12.89
C TYR A 33 4.54 -4.39 -12.87
N ASP A 34 4.74 -5.20 -13.91
CA ASP A 34 4.09 -6.52 -14.03
C ASP A 34 4.40 -7.45 -12.84
N ASP A 35 5.65 -7.48 -12.39
CA ASP A 35 6.07 -8.29 -11.23
C ASP A 35 5.40 -7.82 -9.93
N LEU A 36 5.30 -6.50 -9.74
CA LEU A 36 4.62 -5.94 -8.57
C LEU A 36 3.13 -6.24 -8.64
N ARG A 37 2.53 -6.18 -9.83
CA ARG A 37 1.12 -6.49 -10.04
C ARG A 37 0.84 -7.94 -9.70
N ALA A 38 1.66 -8.86 -10.18
CA ALA A 38 1.58 -10.27 -9.84
C ALA A 38 1.71 -10.50 -8.33
N SER A 39 2.71 -9.87 -7.69
CA SER A 39 2.95 -10.00 -6.25
C SER A 39 1.80 -9.43 -5.41
N ALA A 40 1.21 -8.30 -5.81
CA ALA A 40 0.03 -7.75 -5.15
C ALA A 40 -1.17 -8.69 -5.29
N ILE A 41 -1.41 -9.27 -6.47
CA ILE A 41 -2.48 -10.24 -6.70
C ILE A 41 -2.31 -11.48 -5.79
N GLU A 42 -1.09 -11.98 -5.64
CA GLU A 42 -0.80 -13.11 -4.73
C GLU A 42 -1.08 -12.75 -3.27
N ALA A 43 -0.67 -11.56 -2.82
CA ALA A 43 -0.95 -11.06 -1.48
C ALA A 43 -2.46 -10.95 -1.23
N ILE A 44 -3.22 -10.44 -2.21
CA ILE A 44 -4.69 -10.35 -2.17
C ILE A 44 -5.32 -11.73 -2.07
N ALA A 45 -4.92 -12.68 -2.94
CA ALA A 45 -5.43 -14.05 -2.94
C ALA A 45 -5.16 -14.77 -1.61
N SER A 46 -4.05 -14.43 -0.96
CA SER A 46 -3.64 -14.98 0.34
C SER A 46 -4.25 -14.24 1.54
N GLY A 47 -5.07 -13.20 1.31
CA GLY A 47 -5.65 -12.37 2.37
C GLY A 47 -4.62 -11.59 3.21
N ARG A 48 -3.41 -11.35 2.67
CA ARG A 48 -2.33 -10.58 3.32
C ARG A 48 -2.48 -9.08 3.10
N ALA A 49 -1.65 -8.30 3.79
CA ALA A 49 -1.48 -6.88 3.44
C ALA A 49 -0.95 -6.78 2.01
N ALA A 50 -1.63 -5.98 1.18
CA ALA A 50 -1.28 -5.79 -0.22
C ALA A 50 -0.95 -4.33 -0.48
N PHE A 51 0.13 -4.11 -1.25
CA PHE A 51 0.74 -2.81 -1.47
C PHE A 51 1.01 -2.57 -2.96
N TRP A 52 0.91 -1.30 -3.33
CA TRP A 52 1.30 -0.74 -4.60
C TRP A 52 2.26 0.44 -4.37
N THR A 53 2.66 1.14 -5.43
CA THR A 53 3.50 2.35 -5.30
C THR A 53 3.01 3.52 -6.15
N THR A 54 3.27 4.73 -5.67
CA THR A 54 3.11 5.97 -6.44
C THR A 54 4.27 6.24 -7.39
N SER A 55 5.38 5.51 -7.27
CA SER A 55 6.64 5.80 -7.96
C SER A 55 6.62 5.32 -9.40
N ASN A 56 7.24 6.09 -10.29
CA ASN A 56 7.49 5.72 -11.68
C ASN A 56 8.99 5.40 -11.87
N PHE A 57 9.35 4.87 -13.04
CA PHE A 57 10.61 4.21 -13.42
C PHE A 57 11.95 4.79 -12.91
N SER A 58 12.01 6.06 -12.50
CA SER A 58 13.25 6.74 -12.05
C SER A 58 13.68 6.44 -10.60
N ALA A 59 12.90 5.69 -9.81
CA ALA A 59 13.17 5.42 -8.40
C ALA A 59 13.19 3.93 -8.06
N ALA A 60 14.18 3.19 -8.58
CA ALA A 60 14.32 1.73 -8.42
C ALA A 60 14.17 1.24 -6.97
N ARG A 61 14.81 1.92 -6.01
CA ARG A 61 14.75 1.58 -4.57
C ARG A 61 13.34 1.59 -3.99
N THR A 62 12.44 2.32 -4.62
CA THR A 62 11.09 2.56 -4.15
C THR A 62 10.09 1.56 -4.72
N VAL A 63 10.42 0.94 -5.85
CA VAL A 63 9.63 -0.13 -6.49
C VAL A 63 9.83 -1.46 -5.75
N ASP A 64 11.04 -1.71 -5.27
CA ASP A 64 11.40 -2.94 -4.55
C ASP A 64 10.71 -3.03 -3.17
N LEU A 65 10.38 -1.88 -2.57
CA LEU A 65 9.70 -1.83 -1.28
C LEU A 65 8.34 -2.56 -1.33
N PRO A 66 7.35 -2.15 -2.14
CA PRO A 66 6.08 -2.88 -2.26
C PRO A 66 6.25 -4.36 -2.62
N LEU A 67 7.24 -4.73 -3.44
CA LEU A 67 7.54 -6.13 -3.75
C LEU A 67 7.91 -6.93 -2.50
N ALA A 68 8.83 -6.42 -1.68
CA ALA A 68 9.21 -7.06 -0.42
C ALA A 68 8.02 -7.14 0.54
N LEU A 69 7.20 -6.09 0.64
CA LEU A 69 6.03 -6.07 1.51
C LEU A 69 4.97 -7.10 1.11
N ASN A 70 4.66 -7.20 -0.19
CA ASN A 70 3.70 -8.17 -0.71
C ASN A 70 4.17 -9.61 -0.51
N ARG A 71 5.49 -9.85 -0.49
CA ARG A 71 6.10 -11.14 -0.14
C ARG A 71 6.03 -11.45 1.36
N GLY A 72 5.67 -10.48 2.20
CA GLY A 72 5.47 -10.64 3.65
C GLY A 72 6.60 -10.07 4.51
N THR A 73 7.57 -9.37 3.93
CA THR A 73 8.60 -8.66 4.70
C THR A 73 7.96 -7.52 5.49
N GLY A 74 8.32 -7.38 6.76
CA GLY A 74 7.86 -6.26 7.60
C GLY A 74 8.38 -4.92 7.09
N ILE A 75 7.57 -3.85 7.20
CA ILE A 75 7.90 -2.52 6.64
C ILE A 75 9.25 -1.99 7.11
N ARG A 76 9.57 -2.15 8.40
CA ARG A 76 10.86 -1.70 8.95
C ARG A 76 12.04 -2.43 8.31
N ALA A 77 11.97 -3.75 8.19
CA ALA A 77 13.01 -4.57 7.59
C ALA A 77 13.19 -4.22 6.10
N ALA A 78 12.08 -4.05 5.36
CA ALA A 78 12.13 -3.64 3.96
C ALA A 78 12.77 -2.25 3.79
N LEU A 79 12.47 -1.29 4.69
CA LEU A 79 13.12 0.02 4.71
C LEU A 79 14.61 -0.07 5.04
N ASP A 80 15.01 -0.92 5.99
CA ASP A 80 16.42 -1.12 6.36
C ASP A 80 17.24 -1.73 5.20
N GLU A 81 16.63 -2.64 4.44
CA GLU A 81 17.25 -3.27 3.27
C GLU A 81 17.36 -2.30 2.08
N ALA A 82 16.30 -1.55 1.79
CA ALA A 82 16.28 -0.61 0.66
C ALA A 82 17.09 0.68 0.93
N LEU A 83 17.11 1.14 2.18
CA LEU A 83 17.73 2.40 2.61
C LEU A 83 18.76 2.15 3.74
N PRO A 84 20.05 2.10 3.38
CA PRO A 84 21.15 1.99 4.34
C PRO A 84 21.12 3.09 5.39
N ALA A 85 21.83 2.90 6.51
CA ALA A 85 21.80 3.79 7.67
C ALA A 85 22.12 5.27 7.35
N TRP A 86 23.00 5.55 6.38
CA TRP A 86 23.34 6.90 5.96
C TRP A 86 22.22 7.61 5.16
N CYS A 87 21.21 6.87 4.70
CA CYS A 87 19.97 7.37 4.08
C CYS A 87 18.76 7.23 5.02
N ALA A 88 18.95 7.03 6.33
CA ALA A 88 17.84 6.80 7.27
C ALA A 88 16.82 7.94 7.29
N ASN A 89 17.25 9.17 7.02
CA ASN A 89 16.39 10.35 6.89
C ASN A 89 15.42 10.28 5.69
N GLN A 90 15.67 9.42 4.70
CA GLN A 90 14.79 9.23 3.54
C GLN A 90 13.68 8.19 3.80
N ARG A 91 13.73 7.47 4.92
CA ARG A 91 12.76 6.40 5.22
C ARG A 91 11.33 6.90 5.37
N PRO A 92 11.05 8.02 6.06
CA PRO A 92 9.69 8.57 6.08
C PRO A 92 9.20 8.96 4.68
N VAL A 93 10.07 9.53 3.85
CA VAL A 93 9.74 9.90 2.47
C VAL A 93 9.46 8.67 1.60
N ALA A 94 10.17 7.56 1.84
CA ALA A 94 9.88 6.30 1.15
C ALA A 94 8.49 5.74 1.51
N LEU A 95 8.00 5.94 2.74
CA LEU A 95 6.64 5.54 3.11
C LEU A 95 5.56 6.30 2.31
N ASP A 96 5.81 7.55 1.93
CA ASP A 96 4.88 8.34 1.12
C ASP A 96 4.62 7.75 -0.27
N THR A 97 5.54 6.89 -0.72
CA THR A 97 5.43 6.23 -2.02
C THR A 97 4.68 4.91 -1.98
N ILE A 98 4.31 4.43 -0.79
CA ILE A 98 3.59 3.18 -0.60
C ILE A 98 2.09 3.48 -0.66
N VAL A 99 1.39 2.67 -1.46
CA VAL A 99 -0.06 2.73 -1.62
C VAL A 99 -0.65 1.45 -1.01
N PRO A 100 -1.35 1.53 0.14
CA PRO A 100 -2.00 0.37 0.72
C PRO A 100 -3.27 0.04 -0.07
N LEU A 101 -3.47 -1.23 -0.40
CA LEU A 101 -4.62 -1.68 -1.19
C LEU A 101 -5.77 -2.18 -0.30
N ASN A 102 -5.49 -2.57 0.94
CA ASN A 102 -6.49 -3.06 1.90
C ASN A 102 -6.24 -2.52 3.31
N ARG A 103 -7.21 -2.74 4.22
CA ARG A 103 -7.13 -2.25 5.60
C ARG A 103 -5.90 -2.75 6.35
N LYS A 104 -5.53 -4.02 6.15
CA LYS A 104 -4.32 -4.61 6.78
C LYS A 104 -3.05 -3.85 6.37
N ALA A 105 -2.94 -3.48 5.10
CA ALA A 105 -1.84 -2.66 4.60
C ALA A 105 -1.88 -1.23 5.16
N ALA A 106 -3.06 -0.62 5.27
CA ALA A 106 -3.22 0.73 5.83
C ALA A 106 -2.83 0.79 7.31
N ILE A 107 -3.27 -0.18 8.13
CA ILE A 107 -2.87 -0.33 9.54
C ILE A 107 -1.36 -0.48 9.65
N ALA A 108 -0.76 -1.39 8.86
CA ALA A 108 0.68 -1.62 8.89
C ALA A 108 1.46 -0.34 8.53
N LEU A 109 1.00 0.38 7.52
CA LEU A 109 1.64 1.63 7.07
C LEU A 109 1.47 2.76 8.10
N SER A 110 0.30 2.91 8.72
CA SER A 110 0.08 3.86 9.81
C SER A 110 1.02 3.59 10.99
N GLY A 111 1.14 2.32 11.41
CA GLY A 111 2.09 1.92 12.45
C GLY A 111 3.56 2.20 12.08
N ALA A 112 3.92 2.06 10.80
CA ALA A 112 5.25 2.41 10.32
C ALA A 112 5.52 3.92 10.44
N TYR A 113 4.59 4.78 10.04
CA TYR A 113 4.69 6.24 10.22
C TYR A 113 4.80 6.62 11.70
N ALA A 114 3.99 5.99 12.57
CA ALA A 114 4.03 6.24 14.01
C ALA A 114 5.40 5.93 14.62
N SER A 115 6.13 4.93 14.08
CA SER A 115 7.50 4.61 14.51
C SER A 115 8.53 5.71 14.21
N PHE A 116 8.18 6.66 13.35
CA PHE A 116 8.94 7.88 13.05
C PHE A 116 8.35 9.13 13.71
N GLY A 117 7.35 9.00 14.58
CA GLY A 117 6.67 10.11 15.23
C GLY A 117 5.71 10.87 14.30
N ILE A 118 5.31 10.27 13.17
CA ILE A 118 4.42 10.88 12.20
C ILE A 118 3.04 10.23 12.32
N TRP A 119 2.00 11.03 12.50
CA TRP A 119 0.63 10.54 12.53
C TRP A 119 0.02 10.50 11.13
N ARG A 120 -0.52 9.34 10.74
CA ARG A 120 -1.24 9.12 9.48
C ARG A 120 -2.46 8.26 9.75
N ASP A 121 -3.62 8.77 9.35
CA ASP A 121 -4.89 8.07 9.57
C ASP A 121 -5.06 6.93 8.56
N GLU A 122 -5.57 5.79 9.01
CA GLU A 122 -5.76 4.61 8.16
C GLU A 122 -6.75 4.87 7.03
N GLU A 123 -7.80 5.66 7.26
CA GLU A 123 -8.75 6.07 6.23
C GLU A 123 -8.08 6.97 5.19
N GLU A 124 -7.23 7.92 5.61
CA GLU A 124 -6.42 8.73 4.68
C GLU A 124 -5.55 7.85 3.80
N LEU A 125 -4.87 6.89 4.41
CA LEU A 125 -3.96 5.99 3.69
C LEU A 125 -4.71 5.12 2.68
N GLU A 126 -5.91 4.63 3.00
CA GLU A 126 -6.75 3.88 2.06
C GLU A 126 -7.16 4.70 0.83
N GLN A 127 -7.33 6.02 0.97
CA GLN A 127 -7.67 6.88 -0.16
C GLN A 127 -6.55 6.97 -1.20
N ARG A 128 -5.31 6.62 -0.85
CA ARG A 128 -4.18 6.66 -1.80
C ARG A 128 -4.35 5.70 -2.98
N ALA A 129 -5.16 4.65 -2.84
CA ALA A 129 -5.47 3.75 -3.96
C ALA A 129 -6.47 4.37 -4.96
N LEU A 130 -7.25 5.37 -4.54
CA LEU A 130 -8.37 5.92 -5.31
C LEU A 130 -8.06 7.28 -5.94
N ARG A 131 -7.05 8.00 -5.45
CA ARG A 131 -6.66 9.33 -5.97
C ARG A 131 -5.17 9.58 -5.79
N ASP A 132 -4.60 10.37 -6.70
CA ASP A 132 -3.20 10.79 -6.58
C ASP A 132 -3.09 11.84 -5.46
N CYS A 133 -2.71 11.40 -4.26
CA CYS A 133 -2.52 12.29 -3.12
C CYS A 133 -1.34 13.27 -3.27
N ARG A 134 -0.51 13.16 -4.33
CA ARG A 134 0.56 14.13 -4.63
C ARG A 134 0.05 15.34 -5.38
N ARG A 135 -1.10 15.24 -6.05
CA ARG A 135 -1.70 16.34 -6.81
C ARG A 135 -2.75 16.98 -5.92
N ALA A 136 -2.45 18.16 -5.37
CA ALA A 136 -3.47 18.96 -4.72
C ALA A 136 -4.64 19.17 -5.69
N VAL A 137 -5.87 19.05 -5.19
CA VAL A 137 -7.07 19.41 -5.96
C VAL A 137 -6.90 20.89 -6.33
N ALA A 138 -6.76 21.17 -7.63
CA ALA A 138 -6.69 22.52 -8.16
C ALA A 138 -8.03 23.25 -7.99
#